data_AF-A0A964FB83-F1
#
_entry.id   AF-A0A964FB83-F1
#
_cell.length_a   1.000
_cell.length_b   1.000
_cell.length_c   1.000
_cell.angle_alpha   90.00
_cell.angle_beta   90.00
_cell.angle_gamma   90.00
#
_symmetry.space_group_name_H-M   'P 1'
#
loop_
_entity.id
_entity.type
_entity.pdbx_description
1 polymer ?
#
loop_
_entity_poly.entity_id
_entity_poly.type
_entity_poly.pdbx_seq_one_letter_code
_entity_poly.pdbx_strand_id
1 'polypeptide(L)'
;MSYDLAFRFQQALDPSALMDIAASLHAIEAAITDCRNAGIATESDPAIILLCRHLATVCADRGDDALLRQACMERIGDLRSKPALRTLALRGVAYDEPAKRLFHTEGRAALQVLAKALALGAGSFDVRSNKAGPAVSGEVTLHAEMLWVQLSLGPFGPGREICFRRVQGRGDHIGERNHWGSMSELLAPDRFAERIRRELRLPSTVPAEPRLVA
;
A
#
# COMPACT_ATOMS: atom_id res chain seq x y z
N MET A 1 4.62 -22.33 38.94
CA MET A 1 4.88 -21.01 38.31
C MET A 1 4.28 -19.99 39.28
N SER A 2 5.11 -19.36 40.11
CA SER A 2 4.65 -18.39 41.10
C SER A 2 4.28 -17.12 40.34
N TYR A 3 2.99 -16.76 40.29
CA TYR A 3 2.60 -15.44 39.82
C TYR A 3 3.10 -14.44 40.84
N ASP A 4 4.16 -13.71 40.50
CA ASP A 4 4.59 -12.57 41.31
C ASP A 4 3.61 -11.42 41.07
N LEU A 5 2.52 -11.44 41.85
CA LEU A 5 1.47 -10.43 41.80
C LEU A 5 2.00 -9.02 42.14
N ALA A 6 3.17 -8.93 42.79
CA ALA A 6 3.78 -7.65 43.18
C ALA A 6 4.67 -7.07 42.07
N PHE A 7 5.11 -7.88 41.11
CA PHE A 7 6.11 -7.49 40.10
C PHE A 7 5.75 -6.19 39.37
N ARG A 8 4.52 -6.07 38.88
CA ARG A 8 4.07 -4.86 38.17
C ARG A 8 4.10 -3.61 39.05
N PHE A 9 3.80 -3.75 40.34
CA PHE A 9 3.83 -2.63 41.28
C PHE A 9 5.26 -2.23 41.61
N GLN A 10 6.17 -3.20 41.78
CA GLN A 10 7.59 -2.93 41.99
C GLN A 10 8.22 -2.23 40.78
N GLN A 11 7.92 -2.70 39.57
CA GLN A 11 8.39 -2.09 38.34
C GLN A 11 7.82 -0.68 38.12
N ALA A 12 6.58 -0.42 38.57
CA ALA A 12 6.01 0.93 38.53
C ALA A 12 6.62 1.88 39.56
N LEU A 13 7.08 1.36 40.72
CA LEU A 13 7.76 2.15 41.75
C LEU A 13 9.23 2.45 41.39
N ASP A 14 9.89 1.54 40.67
CA ASP A 14 11.25 1.73 40.15
C ASP A 14 11.32 1.41 38.65
N PRO A 15 10.91 2.35 37.78
CA PRO A 15 10.91 2.14 36.33
C PRO A 15 12.27 2.43 35.69
N SER A 16 13.36 2.56 36.47
CA SER A 16 14.69 2.97 35.98
C SER A 16 15.28 2.04 34.91
N ALA A 17 14.87 0.78 34.87
CA ALA A 17 15.27 -0.18 33.83
C ALA A 17 14.57 0.05 32.47
N LEU A 18 13.49 0.83 32.43
CA LEU A 18 12.67 1.08 31.25
C LEU A 18 13.20 2.31 30.48
N MET A 19 14.35 2.14 29.83
CA MET A 19 15.09 3.23 29.18
C MET A 19 14.56 3.62 27.79
N ASP A 20 13.69 2.80 27.20
CA ASP A 20 13.17 3.02 25.85
C ASP A 20 11.66 2.77 25.74
N ILE A 21 11.10 3.21 24.60
CA ILE A 21 9.67 3.10 24.30
C ILE A 21 9.23 1.63 24.27
N ALA A 22 10.04 0.73 23.70
CA ALA A 22 9.65 -0.66 23.54
C ALA A 22 9.58 -1.39 24.90
N ALA A 23 10.59 -1.19 25.76
CA ALA A 23 10.60 -1.72 27.11
C ALA A 23 9.44 -1.19 27.94
N SER A 24 9.15 0.12 27.83
CA SER A 24 8.02 0.76 28.53
C SER A 24 6.66 0.22 28.05
N LEU A 25 6.46 0.07 26.74
CA LEU A 25 5.25 -0.52 26.17
C LEU A 25 5.06 -1.97 26.61
N HIS A 26 6.13 -2.76 26.63
CA HIS A 26 6.09 -4.15 27.07
C HIS A 26 5.67 -4.26 28.54
N ALA A 27 6.20 -3.41 29.42
CA ALA A 27 5.80 -3.36 30.83
C ALA A 27 4.32 -2.99 31.00
N ILE A 28 3.81 -2.04 30.21
CA ILE A 28 2.40 -1.66 30.22
C ILE A 28 1.50 -2.82 29.75
N GLU A 29 1.85 -3.50 28.65
CA GLU A 29 1.10 -4.66 28.14
C GLU A 29 1.07 -5.82 29.14
N ALA A 30 2.18 -6.08 29.82
CA ALA A 30 2.26 -7.07 30.89
C ALA A 30 1.33 -6.69 32.06
N ALA A 31 1.37 -5.44 32.52
CA ALA A 31 0.51 -4.95 33.59
C ALA A 31 -1.00 -4.99 33.22
N ILE A 32 -1.36 -4.68 31.98
CA ILE A 32 -2.73 -4.82 31.45
C ILE A 32 -3.17 -6.28 31.48
N THR A 33 -2.30 -7.19 31.05
CA THR A 33 -2.57 -8.63 31.07
C THR A 33 -2.80 -9.14 32.49
N ASP A 34 -1.97 -8.70 33.44
CA ASP A 34 -2.14 -9.05 34.85
C ASP A 34 -3.42 -8.48 35.47
N CYS A 35 -3.81 -7.26 35.12
CA CYS A 35 -5.10 -6.69 35.55
C CYS A 35 -6.28 -7.49 35.02
N ARG A 36 -6.22 -7.89 33.74
CA ARG A 36 -7.26 -8.74 33.13
C ARG A 36 -7.36 -10.08 33.84
N ASN A 37 -6.23 -10.71 34.13
CA ASN A 37 -6.19 -12.00 34.85
C ASN A 37 -6.72 -11.87 36.28
N ALA A 38 -6.53 -10.73 36.93
CA ALA A 38 -7.00 -10.44 38.29
C ALA A 38 -8.44 -9.87 38.35
N GLY A 39 -9.09 -9.61 37.20
CA GLY A 39 -10.41 -8.97 37.14
C GLY A 39 -10.42 -7.51 37.60
N ILE A 40 -9.27 -6.82 37.54
CA ILE A 40 -9.10 -5.42 37.96
C ILE A 40 -9.29 -4.49 36.76
N ALA A 41 -9.95 -3.35 36.98
CA ALA A 41 -10.11 -2.32 35.96
C ALA A 41 -8.78 -1.60 35.65
N THR A 42 -8.30 -1.76 34.42
CA THR A 42 -7.06 -1.19 33.88
C THR A 42 -6.92 0.31 34.10
N GLU A 43 -7.99 1.07 33.82
CA GLU A 43 -7.98 2.54 33.87
C GLU A 43 -7.80 3.13 35.28
N SER A 44 -7.96 2.30 36.32
CA SER A 44 -7.84 2.70 37.72
C SER A 44 -6.64 2.06 38.44
N ASP A 45 -5.89 1.18 37.78
CA ASP A 45 -4.76 0.50 38.40
C ASP A 45 -3.56 1.47 38.54
N PRO A 46 -3.01 1.64 39.76
CA PRO A 46 -1.96 2.63 40.00
C PRO A 46 -0.64 2.29 39.31
N ALA A 47 -0.32 1.01 39.10
CA ALA A 47 0.91 0.61 38.41
C ALA A 47 0.85 1.00 36.93
N ILE A 48 -0.28 0.74 36.27
CA ILE A 48 -0.47 1.14 34.86
C ILE A 48 -0.37 2.67 34.70
N ILE A 49 -1.02 3.43 35.59
CA ILE A 49 -0.98 4.90 35.53
C ILE A 49 0.46 5.41 35.69
N LEU A 50 1.24 4.86 36.63
CA LEU A 50 2.64 5.22 36.83
C LEU A 50 3.53 4.83 35.64
N LEU A 51 3.35 3.64 35.07
CA LEU A 51 4.09 3.20 33.89
C LEU A 51 3.79 4.06 32.65
N CYS A 52 2.53 4.45 32.44
CA CYS A 52 2.17 5.39 31.37
C CYS A 52 2.81 6.78 31.56
N ARG A 53 2.89 7.28 32.80
CA ARG A 53 3.59 8.54 33.12
C ARG A 53 5.08 8.43 32.87
N HIS A 54 5.69 7.30 33.23
CA HIS A 54 7.10 7.04 32.91
C HIS A 54 7.35 7.01 31.40
N LEU A 55 6.50 6.32 30.63
CA LEU A 55 6.57 6.35 29.16
C LEU A 55 6.47 7.78 28.62
N ALA A 56 5.61 8.62 29.18
CA ALA A 56 5.54 10.03 28.78
C ALA A 56 6.87 10.77 29.01
N THR A 57 7.55 10.53 30.13
CA THR A 57 8.90 11.06 30.39
C THR A 57 9.93 10.54 29.38
N VAL A 58 9.94 9.23 29.11
CA VAL A 58 10.83 8.60 28.11
C VAL A 58 10.60 9.17 26.70
N CYS A 59 9.36 9.59 26.39
CA CYS A 59 9.01 10.23 25.13
C CYS A 59 9.39 11.72 25.10
N ALA A 60 9.28 12.43 26.22
CA ALA A 60 9.60 13.86 26.30
C ALA A 60 11.06 14.17 25.89
N ASP A 61 11.98 13.24 26.18
CA ASP A 61 13.40 13.38 25.82
C ASP A 61 13.70 13.17 24.32
N ARG A 62 12.69 12.82 23.50
CA ARG A 62 12.88 12.39 22.10
C ARG A 62 12.57 13.46 21.05
N GLY A 63 12.21 14.67 21.48
CA GLY A 63 12.09 15.82 20.59
C GLY A 63 10.84 16.65 20.85
N ASP A 64 10.85 17.85 20.27
CA ASP A 64 9.74 18.79 20.38
C ASP A 64 8.51 18.33 19.59
N ASP A 65 7.34 18.55 20.19
CA ASP A 65 6.03 18.15 19.70
C ASP A 65 5.69 18.73 18.31
N ALA A 66 6.15 19.95 18.01
CA ALA A 66 5.93 20.58 16.70
C ALA A 66 6.85 19.97 15.63
N LEU A 67 8.12 19.71 15.98
CA LEU A 67 9.08 19.08 15.08
C LEU A 67 8.68 17.64 14.72
N LEU A 68 8.19 16.87 15.69
CA LEU A 68 7.71 15.51 15.45
C LEU A 68 6.49 15.50 14.52
N ARG A 69 5.54 16.44 14.71
CA ARG A 69 4.39 16.59 13.80
C ARG A 69 4.84 16.97 12.39
N GLN A 70 5.79 17.88 12.26
CA GLN A 70 6.36 18.25 10.96
C GLN A 70 7.03 17.05 10.28
N ALA A 71 7.86 16.29 11.01
CA ALA A 71 8.52 15.10 10.48
C ALA A 71 7.49 14.04 10.02
N CYS A 72 6.39 13.86 10.74
CA CYS A 72 5.28 13.00 10.31
C CYS A 72 4.65 13.50 9.01
N MET A 73 4.38 14.81 8.87
CA MET A 73 3.81 15.39 7.66
C MET A 73 4.75 15.25 6.46
N GLU A 74 6.05 15.49 6.65
CA GLU A 74 7.08 15.28 5.62
C GLU A 74 7.13 13.81 5.19
N ARG A 75 7.12 12.88 6.15
CA ARG A 75 7.12 11.44 5.87
C ARG A 75 5.85 11.00 5.14
N ILE A 76 4.70 11.58 5.47
CA ILE A 76 3.44 11.37 4.75
C ILE A 76 3.55 11.92 3.32
N GLY A 77 4.14 13.11 3.15
CA GLY A 77 4.42 13.70 1.84
C GLY A 77 5.32 12.79 1.00
N ASP A 78 6.39 12.26 1.58
CA ASP A 78 7.30 11.30 0.96
C ASP A 78 6.63 9.97 0.58
N LEU A 79 5.77 9.45 1.45
CA LEU A 79 5.01 8.23 1.19
C LEU A 79 3.94 8.46 0.11
N ARG A 80 3.37 9.66 0.02
CA ARG A 80 2.44 10.02 -1.05
C ARG A 80 3.17 10.29 -2.37
N SER A 81 4.40 10.82 -2.32
CA SER A 81 5.22 11.10 -3.50
C SER A 81 5.94 9.85 -4.04
N LYS A 82 6.11 8.80 -3.22
CA LYS A 82 6.58 7.48 -3.61
C LYS A 82 5.38 6.52 -3.70
N PRO A 83 4.84 6.22 -4.89
CA PRO A 83 3.64 5.39 -5.01
C PRO A 83 3.85 4.06 -4.30
N ALA A 84 3.01 3.72 -3.31
CA ALA A 84 3.20 2.55 -2.47
C ALA A 84 3.27 1.28 -3.32
N LEU A 85 2.56 1.26 -4.46
CA LEU A 85 2.70 0.28 -5.53
C LEU A 85 4.15 -0.14 -5.86
N ARG A 86 5.13 0.78 -5.88
CA ARG A 86 6.54 0.43 -6.16
C ARG A 86 7.14 -0.40 -5.03
N THR A 87 6.89 -0.02 -3.79
CA THR A 87 7.33 -0.79 -2.61
C THR A 87 6.62 -2.13 -2.54
N LEU A 88 5.31 -2.16 -2.82
CA LEU A 88 4.52 -3.39 -2.83
C LEU A 88 4.97 -4.34 -3.94
N ALA A 89 5.38 -3.84 -5.11
CA ALA A 89 5.92 -4.67 -6.19
C ALA A 89 7.21 -5.40 -5.80
N LEU A 90 8.07 -4.76 -5.00
CA LEU A 90 9.33 -5.35 -4.52
C LEU A 90 9.12 -6.32 -3.35
N ARG A 91 8.26 -5.93 -2.38
CA ARG A 91 8.06 -6.68 -1.13
C ARG A 91 7.04 -7.82 -1.29
N GLY A 92 6.06 -7.66 -2.16
CA GLY A 92 4.87 -8.50 -2.20
C GLY A 92 3.82 -8.14 -1.15
N VAL A 93 2.67 -8.79 -1.25
CA VAL A 93 1.46 -8.58 -0.42
C VAL A 93 0.82 -9.87 0.09
N ALA A 94 1.45 -11.02 -0.14
CA ALA A 94 0.91 -12.31 0.28
C ALA A 94 0.75 -12.34 1.81
N TYR A 95 -0.41 -12.80 2.28
CA TYR A 95 -0.80 -12.88 3.69
C TYR A 95 -0.79 -11.54 4.46
N ASP A 96 -0.70 -10.40 3.77
CA ASP A 96 -0.78 -9.05 4.34
C ASP A 96 -2.02 -8.35 3.78
N GLU A 97 -3.17 -8.53 4.44
CA GLU A 97 -4.45 -7.96 3.98
C GLU A 97 -4.45 -6.43 3.88
N PRO A 98 -3.87 -5.66 4.84
CA PRO A 98 -3.71 -4.22 4.68
C PRO A 98 -2.93 -3.83 3.42
N ALA A 99 -1.78 -4.45 3.17
CA ALA A 99 -0.98 -4.15 1.99
C ALA A 99 -1.68 -4.57 0.69
N LYS A 100 -2.39 -5.70 0.72
CA LYS A 100 -3.19 -6.16 -0.41
C LYS A 100 -4.34 -5.20 -0.71
N ARG A 101 -5.04 -4.70 0.31
CA ARG A 101 -6.09 -3.68 0.14
C ARG A 101 -5.51 -2.40 -0.48
N LEU A 102 -4.33 -1.98 -0.03
CA LEU A 102 -3.64 -0.82 -0.59
C LEU A 102 -3.25 -1.05 -2.06
N PHE A 103 -2.69 -2.22 -2.38
CA PHE A 103 -2.32 -2.62 -3.75
C PHE A 103 -3.50 -2.51 -4.72
N HIS A 104 -4.68 -3.03 -4.34
CA HIS A 104 -5.87 -2.96 -5.20
C HIS A 104 -6.42 -1.53 -5.33
N THR A 105 -6.38 -0.76 -4.25
CA THR A 105 -6.86 0.63 -4.24
C THR A 105 -5.99 1.51 -5.14
N GLU A 106 -4.68 1.49 -4.93
CA GLU A 106 -3.75 2.27 -5.73
C GLU A 106 -3.63 1.73 -7.16
N GLY A 107 -3.66 0.40 -7.36
CA GLY A 107 -3.63 -0.22 -8.68
C GLY A 107 -4.81 0.19 -9.55
N ARG A 108 -6.01 0.27 -8.97
CA ARG A 108 -7.20 0.80 -9.65
C ARG A 108 -7.01 2.26 -10.05
N ALA A 109 -6.52 3.09 -9.13
CA ALA A 109 -6.27 4.51 -9.41
C ALA A 109 -5.23 4.70 -10.52
N ALA A 110 -4.12 3.96 -10.46
CA ALA A 110 -3.06 4.01 -11.47
C ALA A 110 -3.56 3.59 -12.86
N LEU A 111 -4.36 2.53 -12.96
CA LEU A 111 -4.96 2.11 -14.23
C LEU A 111 -6.02 3.10 -14.75
N GLN A 112 -6.75 3.79 -13.88
CA GLN A 112 -7.64 4.89 -14.30
C GLN A 112 -6.84 6.07 -14.87
N VAL A 113 -5.70 6.41 -14.27
CA VAL A 113 -4.80 7.44 -14.81
C VAL A 113 -4.22 7.01 -16.15
N LEU A 114 -3.80 5.75 -16.28
CA LEU A 114 -3.33 5.19 -17.57
C LEU A 114 -4.42 5.23 -18.64
N ALA A 115 -5.68 4.91 -18.30
CA ALA A 115 -6.80 5.01 -19.23
C ALA A 115 -6.99 6.44 -19.76
N LYS A 116 -6.82 7.46 -18.89
CA LYS A 116 -6.83 8.87 -19.30
C LYS A 116 -5.66 9.21 -20.23
N ALA A 117 -4.44 8.77 -19.91
CA ALA A 117 -3.26 8.98 -20.78
C ALA A 117 -3.40 8.28 -22.15
N LEU A 118 -4.11 7.15 -22.18
CA LEU A 118 -4.49 6.44 -23.39
C LEU A 118 -5.64 7.12 -24.16
N ALA A 119 -6.24 8.18 -23.61
CA ALA A 119 -7.38 8.90 -24.15
C ALA A 119 -8.59 7.97 -24.41
N LEU A 120 -8.81 7.01 -23.51
CA LEU A 120 -9.99 6.14 -23.57
C LEU A 120 -11.24 6.94 -23.16
N GLY A 121 -12.31 6.82 -23.95
CA GLY A 121 -13.57 7.51 -23.70
C GLY A 121 -14.26 7.04 -22.43
N ALA A 122 -15.04 7.93 -21.81
CA ALA A 122 -15.88 7.55 -20.68
C ALA A 122 -16.87 6.45 -21.12
N GLY A 123 -16.98 5.37 -20.34
CA GLY A 123 -17.82 4.21 -20.66
C GLY A 123 -17.25 3.25 -21.71
N SER A 124 -16.11 3.57 -22.34
CA SER A 124 -15.45 2.69 -23.33
C SER A 124 -14.45 1.70 -22.70
N PHE A 125 -14.37 1.68 -21.37
CA PHE A 125 -13.49 0.79 -20.62
C PHE A 125 -14.05 0.51 -19.22
N ASP A 126 -13.60 -0.59 -18.62
CA ASP A 126 -13.77 -0.86 -17.20
C ASP A 126 -12.41 -1.05 -16.53
N VAL A 127 -12.35 -0.66 -15.26
CA VAL A 127 -11.29 -1.14 -14.35
C VAL A 127 -11.95 -2.06 -13.33
N ARG A 128 -11.45 -3.28 -13.18
CA ARG A 128 -11.96 -4.30 -12.25
C ARG A 128 -10.83 -4.80 -11.34
N SER A 129 -11.20 -5.23 -10.15
CA SER A 129 -10.27 -5.79 -9.16
C SER A 129 -10.73 -7.19 -8.79
N ASN A 130 -9.82 -8.15 -8.85
CA ASN A 130 -10.01 -9.50 -8.35
C ASN A 130 -8.94 -9.78 -7.29
N LYS A 131 -9.34 -9.80 -6.01
CA LYS A 131 -8.39 -10.02 -4.92
C LYS A 131 -7.81 -11.44 -4.90
N ALA A 132 -8.52 -12.46 -5.39
CA ALA A 132 -8.15 -13.87 -5.21
C ALA A 132 -7.82 -14.25 -3.74
N GLY A 133 -7.21 -15.42 -3.52
CA GLY A 133 -6.87 -15.94 -2.18
C GLY A 133 -5.70 -15.19 -1.49
N PRO A 134 -5.50 -15.37 -0.18
CA PRO A 134 -4.52 -14.62 0.62
C PRO A 134 -3.07 -14.82 0.20
N ALA A 135 -2.72 -15.96 -0.42
CA ALA A 135 -1.37 -16.29 -0.85
C ALA A 135 -0.88 -15.51 -2.09
N VAL A 136 -1.78 -14.79 -2.78
CA VAL A 136 -1.46 -14.06 -4.01
C VAL A 136 -1.91 -12.61 -3.91
N SER A 137 -1.33 -11.75 -4.76
CA SER A 137 -1.78 -10.35 -4.89
C SER A 137 -3.19 -10.23 -5.46
N GLY A 138 -3.61 -11.19 -6.28
CA GLY A 138 -4.73 -11.01 -7.18
C GLY A 138 -4.36 -10.09 -8.34
N GLU A 139 -5.34 -9.48 -8.97
CA GLU A 139 -5.12 -8.63 -10.14
C GLU A 139 -6.07 -7.43 -10.20
N VAL A 140 -5.59 -6.36 -10.83
CA VAL A 140 -6.41 -5.23 -11.26
C VAL A 140 -6.32 -5.13 -12.78
N THR A 141 -7.47 -5.10 -13.44
CA THR A 141 -7.56 -5.19 -14.90
C THR A 141 -8.27 -3.97 -15.46
N LEU A 142 -7.61 -3.29 -16.39
CA LEU A 142 -8.20 -2.31 -17.31
C LEU A 142 -8.55 -3.04 -18.62
N HIS A 143 -9.81 -3.01 -19.02
CA HIS A 143 -10.29 -3.63 -20.25
C HIS A 143 -11.10 -2.63 -21.07
N ALA A 144 -10.68 -2.42 -22.32
CA ALA A 144 -11.33 -1.58 -23.32
C ALA A 144 -11.50 -2.35 -24.63
N GLU A 145 -12.17 -1.76 -25.62
CA GLU A 145 -12.48 -2.42 -26.90
C GLU A 145 -11.28 -3.04 -27.62
N MET A 146 -10.09 -2.47 -27.49
CA MET A 146 -8.88 -2.95 -28.18
C MET A 146 -7.70 -3.21 -27.24
N LEU A 147 -7.92 -3.12 -25.92
CA LEU A 147 -6.85 -3.12 -24.94
C LEU A 147 -7.23 -3.91 -23.69
N TRP A 148 -6.33 -4.77 -23.28
CA TRP A 148 -6.34 -5.40 -21.97
C TRP A 148 -5.02 -5.08 -21.27
N VAL A 149 -5.10 -4.53 -20.06
CA VAL A 149 -3.95 -4.30 -19.16
C VAL A 149 -4.28 -4.92 -17.82
N GLN A 150 -3.41 -5.76 -17.31
CA GLN A 150 -3.54 -6.44 -16.04
C GLN A 150 -2.31 -6.16 -15.19
N LEU A 151 -2.55 -5.62 -13.99
CA LEU A 151 -1.57 -5.45 -12.94
C LEU A 151 -1.67 -6.63 -11.97
N SER A 152 -0.58 -7.37 -11.77
CA SER A 152 -0.47 -8.41 -10.74
C SER A 152 0.97 -8.57 -10.27
N LEU A 153 1.16 -8.95 -9.00
CA LEU A 153 2.48 -9.31 -8.45
C LEU A 153 2.70 -10.82 -8.60
N GLY A 154 2.63 -11.29 -9.84
CA GLY A 154 2.74 -12.71 -10.19
C GLY A 154 4.16 -13.27 -10.07
N PRO A 155 4.37 -14.56 -10.42
CA PRO A 155 5.64 -15.26 -10.24
C PRO A 155 6.77 -14.77 -11.17
N PHE A 156 6.49 -13.88 -12.11
CA PHE A 156 7.45 -13.42 -13.11
C PHE A 156 8.48 -12.41 -12.58
N GLY A 157 8.38 -12.04 -11.31
CA GLY A 157 9.34 -11.18 -10.63
C GLY A 157 9.30 -9.71 -11.06
N PRO A 158 10.22 -8.90 -10.50
CA PRO A 158 10.24 -7.46 -10.76
C PRO A 158 10.39 -7.09 -12.23
N GLY A 159 9.69 -6.06 -12.67
CA GLY A 159 9.71 -5.53 -14.04
C GLY A 159 8.72 -6.19 -15.00
N ARG A 160 7.90 -7.13 -14.51
CA ARG A 160 6.86 -7.84 -15.28
C ARG A 160 5.50 -7.82 -14.57
N GLU A 161 5.26 -6.83 -13.73
CA GLU A 161 4.02 -6.72 -12.96
C GLU A 161 2.81 -6.36 -13.85
N ILE A 162 3.06 -5.78 -15.02
CA ILE A 162 2.02 -5.33 -15.94
C ILE A 162 2.02 -6.22 -17.18
N CYS A 163 0.97 -7.00 -17.37
CA CYS A 163 0.69 -7.67 -18.62
C CYS A 163 -0.24 -6.79 -19.46
N PHE A 164 0.09 -6.54 -20.72
CA PHE A 164 -0.81 -5.85 -21.63
C PHE A 164 -0.84 -6.50 -23.02
N ARG A 165 -1.99 -6.43 -23.68
CA ARG A 165 -2.23 -7.07 -24.97
C ARG A 165 -3.36 -6.40 -25.70
N ARG A 166 -3.39 -6.59 -27.02
CA ARG A 166 -4.51 -6.21 -27.87
C ARG A 166 -5.62 -7.25 -27.72
N VAL A 167 -6.87 -6.79 -27.70
CA VAL A 167 -8.07 -7.63 -27.68
C VAL A 167 -9.02 -7.19 -28.79
N GLN A 168 -10.02 -8.02 -29.09
CA GLN A 168 -11.10 -7.72 -30.04
C GLN A 168 -12.45 -7.61 -29.33
N GLY A 169 -12.74 -6.39 -28.86
CA GLY A 169 -13.96 -6.05 -28.15
C GLY A 169 -13.93 -6.39 -26.66
N ARG A 170 -14.95 -5.91 -25.94
CA ARG A 170 -15.10 -6.14 -24.49
C ARG A 170 -15.45 -7.58 -24.07
N GLY A 171 -15.81 -8.44 -25.02
CA GLY A 171 -16.03 -9.87 -24.78
C GLY A 171 -14.77 -10.73 -24.89
N ASP A 172 -13.69 -10.20 -25.47
CA ASP A 172 -12.44 -10.93 -25.63
C ASP A 172 -11.58 -10.82 -24.37
N HIS A 173 -11.38 -11.97 -23.72
CA HIS A 173 -10.57 -12.12 -22.50
C HIS A 173 -9.26 -12.89 -22.75
N ILE A 174 -8.97 -13.25 -23.99
CA ILE A 174 -7.75 -13.99 -24.37
C ILE A 174 -6.78 -13.04 -25.06
N GLY A 175 -7.25 -12.28 -26.04
CA GLY A 175 -6.44 -11.34 -26.80
C GLY A 175 -5.31 -11.97 -27.61
N GLU A 176 -4.44 -11.10 -28.10
CA GLU A 176 -3.24 -11.46 -28.85
C GLU A 176 -2.05 -11.76 -27.91
N ARG A 177 -0.82 -11.65 -28.42
CA ARG A 177 0.41 -11.87 -27.65
C ARG A 177 0.49 -10.93 -26.44
N ASN A 178 0.91 -11.48 -25.30
CA ASN A 178 1.22 -10.71 -24.10
C ASN A 178 2.52 -9.91 -24.26
N HIS A 179 2.44 -8.63 -23.92
CA HIS A 179 3.58 -7.76 -23.65
C HIS A 179 3.67 -7.51 -22.14
N TRP A 180 4.89 -7.20 -21.68
CA TRP A 180 5.16 -7.02 -20.26
C TRP A 180 5.76 -5.65 -19.99
N GLY A 181 5.34 -5.02 -18.90
CA GLY A 181 5.85 -3.76 -18.41
C GLY A 181 6.06 -3.79 -16.91
N SER A 182 6.80 -2.80 -16.43
CA SER A 182 7.15 -2.66 -15.03
C SER A 182 6.18 -1.76 -14.27
N MET A 183 6.16 -1.90 -12.95
CA MET A 183 5.48 -0.95 -12.06
C MET A 183 5.97 0.50 -12.28
N SER A 184 7.25 0.70 -12.57
CA SER A 184 7.81 2.05 -12.81
C SER A 184 7.23 2.69 -14.07
N GLU A 185 6.92 1.88 -15.09
CA GLU A 185 6.26 2.38 -16.31
C GLU A 185 4.80 2.74 -16.04
N LEU A 186 4.07 1.94 -15.26
CA LEU A 186 2.70 2.27 -14.88
C LEU A 186 2.61 3.62 -14.15
N LEU A 187 3.62 3.94 -13.35
CA LEU A 187 3.73 5.22 -12.61
C LEU A 187 4.20 6.39 -13.49
N ALA A 188 4.53 6.14 -14.76
CA ALA A 188 4.83 7.14 -15.79
C ALA A 188 3.80 7.03 -16.95
N PRO A 189 2.52 7.36 -16.70
CA PRO A 189 1.39 6.94 -17.51
C PRO A 189 1.46 7.42 -18.97
N ASP A 190 1.94 8.62 -19.24
CA ASP A 190 2.03 9.16 -20.61
C ASP A 190 3.03 8.38 -21.46
N ARG A 191 4.26 8.20 -20.95
CA ARG A 191 5.31 7.40 -21.60
C ARG A 191 4.87 5.95 -21.79
N PHE A 192 4.15 5.40 -20.82
CA PHE A 192 3.67 4.03 -20.93
C PHE A 192 2.53 3.90 -21.94
N ALA A 193 1.61 4.86 -21.99
CA ALA A 193 0.56 4.92 -23.00
C ALA A 193 1.13 4.98 -24.43
N GLU A 194 2.17 5.77 -24.67
CA GLU A 194 2.88 5.80 -25.95
C GLU A 194 3.46 4.43 -26.34
N ARG A 195 4.10 3.75 -25.38
CA ARG A 195 4.62 2.39 -25.59
C ARG A 195 3.49 1.42 -25.92
N ILE A 196 2.40 1.42 -25.15
CA ILE A 196 1.25 0.53 -25.39
C ILE A 196 0.68 0.76 -26.79
N ARG A 197 0.45 2.02 -27.19
CA ARG A 197 -0.06 2.35 -28.53
C ARG A 197 0.85 1.81 -29.64
N ARG A 198 2.17 1.99 -29.49
CA ARG A 198 3.16 1.52 -30.45
C ARG A 198 3.22 -0.01 -30.54
N GLU A 199 3.35 -0.69 -29.40
CA GLU A 199 3.49 -2.15 -29.32
C GLU A 199 2.23 -2.87 -29.82
N LEU A 200 1.05 -2.36 -29.44
CA LEU A 200 -0.23 -2.96 -29.79
C LEU A 200 -0.84 -2.40 -31.07
N ARG A 201 -0.16 -1.45 -31.74
CA ARG A 201 -0.64 -0.75 -32.96
C ARG A 201 -2.05 -0.19 -32.81
N LEU A 202 -2.34 0.42 -31.65
CA LEU A 202 -3.65 1.01 -31.39
C LEU A 202 -3.85 2.24 -32.29
N PRO A 203 -5.07 2.48 -32.81
CA PRO A 203 -5.36 3.66 -33.62
C PRO A 203 -5.06 4.93 -32.83
N SER A 204 -4.48 5.93 -33.50
CA SER A 204 -4.25 7.24 -32.91
C SER A 204 -5.60 7.92 -32.63
N THR A 205 -5.77 8.45 -31.44
CA THR A 205 -6.95 9.24 -31.07
C THR A 205 -6.89 10.68 -31.61
N VAL A 206 -5.78 11.07 -32.25
CA VAL A 206 -5.63 12.36 -32.94
C VAL A 206 -6.19 12.20 -34.36
N PRO A 207 -7.21 12.97 -34.78
CA PRO A 207 -7.61 13.00 -36.18
C PRO A 207 -6.42 13.47 -37.02
N ALA A 208 -6.06 12.70 -38.05
CA ALA A 208 -5.02 13.10 -38.98
C ALA A 208 -5.40 14.47 -39.58
N GLU A 209 -4.57 15.49 -39.35
CA GLU A 209 -4.71 16.73 -40.10
C GLU A 209 -4.65 16.39 -41.60
N PRO A 210 -5.61 16.85 -42.42
CA PRO A 210 -5.55 16.63 -43.84
C PRO A 210 -4.26 17.26 -44.36
N ARG A 211 -3.37 16.43 -44.91
CA ARG A 211 -2.20 16.91 -45.64
C ARG A 211 -2.71 17.77 -46.79
N LEU A 212 -2.55 19.08 -46.67
CA LEU A 212 -2.68 19.98 -47.80
C LEU A 212 -1.59 19.60 -48.80
N VAL A 213 -2.00 19.00 -49.91
CA VAL A 213 -1.15 18.80 -51.08
C VAL A 213 -1.10 20.17 -51.77
N ALA A 214 0.08 20.79 -51.74
CA ALA A 214 0.39 21.98 -52.55
C ALA A 214 0.97 21.55 -53.89
#